data_AF-A0A963IBU4-F1
#
_entry.id   AF-A0A963IBU4-F1
#
_cell.length_a   1.000
_cell.length_b   1.000
_cell.length_c   1.000
_cell.angle_alpha   90.00
_cell.angle_beta   90.00
_cell.angle_gamma   90.00
#
_symmetry.space_group_name_H-M   'P 1'
#
loop_
_entity.id
_entity.type
_entity.pdbx_description
1 polymer ?
#
loop_
_entity_poly.entity_id
_entity_poly.type
_entity_poly.pdbx_seq_one_letter_code
_entity_poly.pdbx_strand_id
1 'polypeptide(L)'
;QVPGNGQPIVLLADSQTAGGYPKIGVVISADRARIAALRPGSAVRFAPLGVADAEAAARAAAAALRALIASIAPCRDDIALDIDALYRDNLLSGVVDARAPDAEDTESPE
;
A
#
# COMPACT_ATOMS: atom_id res chain seq x y z
N GLN A 1 -9.08 7.23 -14.49
CA GLN A 1 -10.07 7.74 -15.46
C GLN A 1 -10.31 9.22 -15.19
N VAL A 2 -10.71 10.00 -16.19
CA VAL A 2 -11.06 11.42 -16.01
C VAL A 2 -12.44 11.67 -16.63
N PRO A 3 -13.50 11.88 -15.82
CA PRO A 3 -14.82 12.25 -16.31
C PRO A 3 -14.85 13.70 -16.83
N GLY A 4 -16.00 14.13 -17.38
CA GLY A 4 -16.16 15.47 -17.97
C GLY A 4 -15.98 16.64 -16.99
N ASN A 5 -16.04 16.38 -15.67
CA ASN A 5 -15.74 17.38 -14.63
C ASN A 5 -14.23 17.57 -14.38
N GLY A 6 -13.37 16.83 -15.07
CA GLY A 6 -11.91 16.95 -14.99
C GLY A 6 -11.27 16.34 -13.73
N GLN A 7 -12.05 15.77 -12.80
CA GLN A 7 -11.51 15.22 -11.56
C GLN A 7 -11.08 13.75 -11.75
N PRO A 8 -9.79 13.41 -11.56
CA PRO A 8 -9.33 12.04 -11.77
C PRO A 8 -9.90 11.05 -10.76
N ILE A 9 -10.25 9.86 -11.24
CA ILE A 9 -10.67 8.71 -10.44
C ILE A 9 -9.64 7.59 -10.63
N VAL A 10 -9.03 7.12 -9.54
CA VAL A 10 -8.22 5.90 -9.54
C VAL A 10 -9.13 4.70 -9.31
N LEU A 11 -9.11 3.75 -10.23
CA LEU A 11 -9.91 2.54 -10.14
C LEU A 11 -9.14 1.46 -9.38
N LEU A 12 -9.78 0.84 -8.38
CA LEU A 12 -9.22 -0.25 -7.58
C LEU A 12 -9.85 -1.61 -7.96
N ALA A 13 -9.63 -2.63 -7.14
CA ALA A 13 -9.96 -4.02 -7.44
C ALA A 13 -11.44 -4.24 -7.80
N ASP A 14 -12.35 -3.52 -7.15
CA ASP A 14 -13.80 -3.70 -7.32
C ASP A 14 -14.41 -2.77 -8.37
N SER A 15 -13.57 -2.16 -9.21
CA SER A 15 -14.05 -1.26 -10.26
C SER A 15 -14.75 -2.02 -11.39
N GLN A 16 -15.65 -1.30 -12.09
CA GLN A 16 -16.32 -1.82 -13.28
C GLN A 16 -15.28 -2.19 -14.36
N THR A 17 -15.49 -3.34 -15.02
CA THR A 17 -14.60 -3.85 -16.07
C THR A 17 -14.69 -3.05 -17.37
N ALA A 18 -15.82 -2.36 -17.58
CA ALA A 18 -16.05 -1.43 -18.69
C ALA A 18 -16.27 0.00 -18.17
N GLY A 19 -15.84 0.99 -18.94
CA GLY A 19 -16.10 2.40 -18.65
C GLY A 19 -15.85 3.29 -19.85
N GLY A 20 -16.69 4.33 -20.02
CA GLY A 20 -16.65 5.24 -21.16
C GLY A 20 -15.71 6.45 -21.00
N TYR A 21 -15.07 6.60 -19.85
CA TYR A 21 -14.20 7.74 -19.57
C TYR A 21 -12.75 7.51 -20.01
N PRO A 22 -12.05 8.55 -20.50
CA PRO A 22 -10.66 8.45 -20.90
C PRO A 22 -9.76 8.01 -19.73
N LYS A 23 -8.78 7.16 -20.06
CA LYS A 23 -7.73 6.71 -19.14
C LYS A 23 -6.43 7.41 -19.51
N ILE A 24 -6.00 8.35 -18.68
CA ILE A 24 -4.75 9.13 -18.90
C ILE A 24 -3.49 8.42 -18.39
N GLY A 25 -3.64 7.29 -17.69
CA GLY A 25 -2.54 6.54 -17.10
C GLY A 25 -3.04 5.38 -16.23
N VAL A 26 -2.10 4.56 -15.76
CA VAL A 26 -2.34 3.41 -14.89
C VAL A 26 -1.29 3.43 -13.78
N VAL A 27 -1.73 3.25 -12.54
CA VAL A 27 -0.84 3.07 -11.39
C VAL A 27 -0.28 1.65 -11.44
N ILE A 28 1.03 1.51 -11.27
CA ILE A 28 1.69 0.20 -11.32
C ILE A 28 1.17 -0.72 -10.21
N SER A 29 1.22 -2.03 -10.45
CA SER A 29 0.75 -3.03 -9.49
C SER A 29 1.49 -2.95 -8.14
N ALA A 30 2.79 -2.62 -8.16
CA ALA A 30 3.63 -2.47 -6.98
C ALA A 30 3.16 -1.33 -6.04
N ASP A 31 2.50 -0.29 -6.56
CA ASP A 31 2.03 0.86 -5.77
C ASP A 31 0.53 0.80 -5.43
N ARG A 32 -0.20 -0.19 -5.92
CA ARG A 32 -1.67 -0.26 -5.76
C ARG A 32 -2.09 -0.28 -4.29
N ALA A 33 -1.34 -0.98 -3.43
CA ALA A 33 -1.62 -1.05 -2.00
C ALA A 33 -1.47 0.32 -1.31
N ARG A 34 -0.52 1.16 -1.75
CA ARG A 34 -0.32 2.51 -1.21
C ARG A 34 -1.55 3.38 -1.43
N ILE A 35 -2.13 3.33 -2.63
CA ILE A 35 -3.36 4.09 -2.93
C ILE A 35 -4.55 3.56 -2.13
N ALA A 36 -4.68 2.23 -2.01
CA ALA A 36 -5.77 1.61 -1.27
C ALA A 36 -5.75 1.97 0.24
N ALA A 37 -4.58 2.29 0.79
CA ALA A 37 -4.41 2.64 2.19
C ALA A 37 -4.58 4.15 2.49
N LEU A 38 -4.76 5.01 1.49
CA LEU A 38 -4.90 6.45 1.70
C LEU A 38 -6.20 6.80 2.43
N ARG A 39 -6.11 7.74 3.37
CA ARG A 39 -7.29 8.33 4.03
C ARG A 39 -7.94 9.40 3.13
N PRO A 40 -9.26 9.62 3.24
CA PRO A 40 -9.89 10.79 2.64
C PRO A 40 -9.15 12.08 3.02
N GLY A 41 -8.94 12.96 2.04
CA GLY A 41 -8.15 14.20 2.23
C GLY A 41 -6.64 14.04 2.06
N SER A 42 -6.10 12.83 1.93
CA SER A 42 -4.67 12.62 1.67
C SER A 42 -4.25 13.23 0.34
N ALA A 43 -3.13 13.96 0.34
CA ALA A 43 -2.53 14.48 -0.88
C ALA A 43 -1.84 13.37 -1.68
N VAL A 44 -1.98 13.38 -3.01
CA VAL A 44 -1.37 12.40 -3.91
C VAL A 44 -0.63 13.12 -5.02
N ARG A 45 0.61 12.67 -5.30
CA ARG A 45 1.39 13.11 -6.45
C ARG A 45 1.80 11.90 -7.28
N PHE A 46 1.47 11.92 -8.56
CA PHE A 46 1.89 10.88 -9.50
C PHE A 46 3.23 11.26 -10.13
N ALA A 47 4.07 10.25 -10.37
CA ALA A 47 5.29 10.37 -11.15
C ALA A 47 5.17 9.49 -12.40
N PRO A 48 5.57 9.98 -13.59
CA PRO A 48 5.63 9.14 -14.78
C PRO A 48 6.71 8.07 -14.60
N LEU A 49 6.43 6.87 -15.11
CA LEU A 49 7.34 5.73 -15.03
C LEU A 49 7.33 4.97 -16.36
N GLY A 50 8.50 4.50 -16.80
CA GLY A 50 8.64 3.64 -17.96
C GLY A 50 8.10 2.23 -17.71
N VAL A 51 7.73 1.53 -18.78
CA VAL A 51 7.22 0.14 -18.68
C VAL A 51 8.27 -0.80 -18.09
N ALA A 52 9.54 -0.66 -18.51
CA ALA A 52 10.64 -1.50 -18.01
C ALA A 52 10.84 -1.35 -16.49
N ASP A 53 10.77 -0.11 -15.99
CA ASP A 53 10.89 0.18 -14.55
C ASP A 53 9.66 -0.32 -13.78
N ALA A 54 8.46 -0.17 -14.36
CA ALA A 54 7.22 -0.71 -13.79
C ALA A 54 7.27 -2.23 -13.62
N GLU A 55 7.77 -2.95 -14.64
CA GLU A 55 7.96 -4.40 -14.56
C GLU A 55 9.04 -4.79 -13.57
N ALA A 56 10.15 -4.04 -13.51
CA ALA A 56 11.21 -4.28 -12.54
C ALA A 56 10.68 -4.13 -11.10
N ALA A 57 9.90 -3.09 -10.83
CA ALA A 57 9.23 -2.88 -9.54
C ALA A 57 8.27 -4.02 -9.21
N ALA A 58 7.47 -4.49 -10.18
CA ALA A 58 6.57 -5.63 -9.97
C ALA A 58 7.33 -6.92 -9.64
N ARG A 59 8.43 -7.21 -10.34
CA ARG A 59 9.29 -8.37 -10.04
C ARG A 59 9.93 -8.26 -8.66
N ALA A 60 10.44 -7.09 -8.29
CA ALA A 60 11.02 -6.84 -6.98
C ALA A 60 10.01 -7.04 -5.85
N ALA A 61 8.80 -6.49 -5.98
CA ALA A 61 7.73 -6.68 -5.01
C ALA A 61 7.35 -8.16 -4.84
N ALA A 62 7.22 -8.89 -5.95
CA ALA A 62 6.93 -10.33 -5.92
C ALA A 62 8.07 -11.14 -5.27
N ALA A 63 9.33 -10.79 -5.53
CA ALA A 63 10.48 -11.41 -4.89
C ALA A 63 10.51 -11.15 -3.38
N ALA A 64 10.25 -9.90 -2.96
CA ALA A 64 10.19 -9.54 -1.55
C ALA A 64 9.09 -10.29 -0.79
N LEU A 65 7.90 -10.43 -1.39
CA LEU A 65 6.81 -11.22 -0.80
C LEU A 65 7.18 -12.70 -0.67
N ARG A 66 7.78 -13.30 -1.70
CA ARG A 66 8.24 -14.69 -1.63
C ARG A 66 9.30 -14.89 -0.56
N ALA A 67 10.25 -13.96 -0.43
CA ALA A 67 11.27 -14.00 0.61
C ALA A 67 10.65 -13.89 2.01
N LEU A 68 9.65 -13.02 2.20
CA LEU A 68 8.91 -12.91 3.47
C LEU A 68 8.20 -14.21 3.81
N ILE A 69 7.46 -14.80 2.88
CA ILE A 69 6.78 -16.08 3.07
C ILE A 69 7.79 -17.18 3.42
N ALA A 70 8.92 -17.23 2.73
CA ALA A 70 9.99 -18.21 2.99
C ALA A 70 10.68 -18.00 4.35
N SER A 71 10.61 -16.79 4.91
CA SER A 71 11.17 -16.48 6.23
C SER A 71 10.27 -16.86 7.40
N ILE A 72 9.01 -17.26 7.13
CA ILE A 72 8.08 -17.70 8.17
C ILE A 72 8.64 -18.97 8.81
N ALA A 73 8.87 -18.90 10.13
CA ALA A 73 9.36 -20.00 10.95
C ALA A 73 8.44 -20.16 12.17
N PRO A 74 8.44 -21.35 12.82
CA PRO A 74 7.75 -21.54 14.09
C PRO A 74 8.16 -20.45 15.10
N CYS A 75 7.18 -19.95 15.86
CA CYS A 75 7.47 -19.09 17.01
C CYS A 75 8.36 -19.87 17.97
N ARG A 76 9.41 -19.23 18.48
CA ARG A 76 10.32 -19.88 19.41
C ARG A 76 9.72 -19.86 20.81
N ASP A 77 9.84 -20.99 21.52
CA ASP A 77 9.28 -21.15 22.87
C ASP A 77 9.97 -20.27 23.92
N ASP A 78 11.12 -19.67 23.60
CA ASP A 78 11.87 -18.74 24.45
C ASP A 78 11.42 -17.28 24.31
N ILE A 79 10.46 -16.99 23.42
CA ILE A 79 9.89 -15.64 23.25
C ILE A 79 8.60 -15.54 24.06
N ALA A 80 8.63 -14.79 25.16
CA ALA A 80 7.43 -14.33 25.82
C ALA A 80 6.78 -13.20 25.01
N LEU A 81 5.56 -13.41 24.51
CA LEU A 81 4.76 -12.36 23.88
C LEU A 81 4.30 -11.38 24.96
N ASP A 82 4.59 -10.09 24.79
CA ASP A 82 4.04 -9.03 25.62
C ASP A 82 2.58 -8.77 25.22
N ILE A 83 1.69 -9.44 25.94
CA ILE A 83 0.25 -9.35 25.73
C ILE A 83 -0.28 -7.96 26.09
N ASP A 84 0.31 -7.30 27.09
CA ASP A 84 -0.13 -5.97 27.53
C ASP A 84 0.23 -4.88 26.53
N ALA A 85 1.34 -5.03 25.80
CA ALA A 85 1.68 -4.19 24.66
C ALA A 85 0.70 -4.44 23.49
N LEU A 86 0.43 -5.72 23.17
CA LEU A 86 -0.46 -6.10 22.07
C LEU A 86 -1.89 -5.55 22.23
N TYR A 87 -2.38 -5.44 23.47
CA TYR A 87 -3.70 -4.88 23.76
C TYR A 87 -3.72 -3.35 23.87
N ARG A 88 -2.59 -2.71 24.16
CA ARG A 88 -2.50 -1.24 24.23
C ARG A 88 -2.35 -0.61 22.86
N ASP A 89 -1.53 -1.21 22.02
CA ASP A 89 -1.10 -0.57 20.79
C ASP A 89 -2.11 -0.82 19.66
N ASN A 90 -2.39 0.22 18.87
CA ASN A 90 -3.25 0.11 17.71
C ASN A 90 -2.51 -0.54 16.55
N LEU A 91 -2.51 -1.87 16.50
CA LEU A 91 -1.90 -2.66 15.41
C LEU A 91 -2.64 -2.53 14.06
N LEU A 92 -3.74 -1.78 14.02
CA LEU A 92 -4.56 -1.55 12.83
C LEU A 92 -4.31 -0.16 12.20
N SER A 93 -3.32 0.61 12.66
CA SER A 93 -3.11 2.00 12.24
C SER A 93 -2.59 2.17 10.80
N GLY A 94 -2.14 1.12 10.11
CA GLY A 94 -1.71 1.23 8.72
C GLY A 94 -0.94 0.03 8.19
N VAL A 95 -0.33 0.21 7.02
CA VAL A 95 0.63 -0.75 6.47
C VAL A 95 1.99 -0.48 7.12
N VAL A 96 2.39 -1.32 8.07
CA VAL A 96 3.76 -1.33 8.58
C VAL A 96 4.64 -2.08 7.58
N ASP A 97 5.48 -1.36 6.83
CA ASP A 97 6.61 -1.99 6.18
C ASP A 97 7.62 -2.32 7.27
N ALA A 98 7.87 -3.62 7.51
CA ALA A 98 8.85 -4.07 8.51
C ALA A 98 10.28 -3.55 8.27
N ARG A 99 10.52 -2.83 7.15
CA ARG A 99 11.79 -2.20 6.78
C ARG A 99 11.73 -0.67 6.76
N ALA A 100 10.57 -0.06 6.98
CA ALA A 100 10.49 1.39 7.11
C ALA A 100 10.88 1.81 8.54
N PRO A 101 11.60 2.94 8.71
CA PRO A 101 11.75 3.53 10.03
C PRO A 101 10.38 3.93 10.57
N ASP A 102 10.16 3.74 11.87
CA ASP A 102 8.88 4.00 12.53
C ASP A 102 8.37 5.40 12.16
N ALA A 103 7.19 5.45 11.54
CA ALA A 103 6.54 6.72 11.26
C ALA A 103 6.03 7.26 12.60
N GLU A 104 6.50 8.43 13.01
CA GLU A 104 5.92 9.14 14.15
C GLU A 104 4.43 9.34 13.90
N ASP A 105 3.60 8.74 14.75
CA ASP A 105 2.16 8.94 14.79
C ASP A 105 1.87 10.40 15.16
N THR A 106 1.92 11.30 14.18
CA THR A 106 1.34 12.63 14.32
C THR A 106 -0.18 12.51 14.31
N GLU A 107 -0.76 12.20 15.48
CA GLU A 107 -2.14 12.54 15.78
C GLU A 107 -2.30 14.06 15.66
N SER A 108 -2.97 14.52 14.60
CA SER A 108 -3.44 15.88 14.50
C SER A 108 -4.74 15.99 15.32
N PRO A 109 -4.85 16.90 16.30
CA PRO A 109 -6.07 17.05 17.08
C PRO A 109 -7.18 17.68 16.22
N GLU A 110 -8.42 17.27 16.50
CA GLU A 110 -9.68 17.74 15.89
C GLU A 110 -9.91 19.26 16.03
#